data_AF-A0AAD4FG84-F1
#
_entry.id   AF-A0AAD4FG84-F1
#
_cell.length_a   1.000
_cell.length_b   1.000
_cell.length_c   1.000
_cell.angle_alpha   90.00
_cell.angle_beta   90.00
_cell.angle_gamma   90.00
#
_symmetry.space_group_name_H-M   'P 1'
#
loop_
_entity.id
_entity.type
_entity.pdbx_description
1 polymer ?
#
loop_
_entity_poly.entity_id
_entity_poly.type
_entity_poly.pdbx_seq_one_letter_code
_entity_poly.pdbx_strand_id
1 'polypeptide(L)'
;MSQTPQIRSIYRRLLRELPSTPQTTRTQHQKLSAPSKLQQRIRQTLSRQPPNGHASATSQIQQAEQFIQYVQAQRTHSALLERYNPGMGMTEEERVRLSARRVGMNLPVEFEEEK
;
A
#
# COMPACT_ATOMS: atom_id res chain seq x y z
N MET A 1 21.30 25.92 6.54
CA MET A 1 19.83 25.91 6.41
C MET A 1 19.28 24.76 7.22
N SER A 2 18.23 24.96 8.03
CA SER A 2 17.68 23.90 8.87
C SER A 2 16.88 22.90 8.02
N GLN A 3 17.23 21.61 8.07
CA GLN A 3 16.55 20.54 7.32
C GLN A 3 15.26 20.04 8.01
N THR A 4 14.96 20.57 9.20
CA THR A 4 13.81 20.16 10.01
C THR A 4 12.44 20.36 9.34
N PRO A 5 12.11 21.46 8.61
CA PRO A 5 10.84 21.57 7.91
C PRO A 5 10.71 20.56 6.77
N GLN A 6 11.79 20.28 6.04
CA GLN A 6 11.80 19.31 4.93
C GLN A 6 11.48 17.91 5.45
N ILE A 7 12.20 17.46 6.49
CA ILE A 7 12.01 16.15 7.13
C ILE A 7 10.57 16.00 7.64
N ARG A 8 10.00 17.04 8.27
CA ARG A 8 8.59 17.04 8.71
C ARG A 8 7.63 16.90 7.54
N SER A 9 7.88 17.57 6.42
CA SER A 9 7.03 17.48 5.23
C SER A 9 7.04 16.07 4.62
N ILE A 10 8.21 15.43 4.55
CA ILE A 10 8.39 14.06 4.04
C ILE A 10 7.71 13.07 4.97
N TYR A 11 7.92 13.19 6.28
CA TYR A 11 7.25 12.35 7.28
C TYR A 11 5.72 12.41 7.14
N ARG A 12 5.14 13.60 6.98
CA ARG A 12 3.68 13.76 6.80
C ARG A 12 3.18 13.16 5.48
N ARG A 13 3.96 13.25 4.41
CA ARG A 13 3.63 12.61 3.13
C ARG A 13 3.64 11.08 3.28
N LEU A 14 4.70 10.51 3.85
CA LEU A 14 4.78 9.07 4.15
C LEU A 14 3.58 8.58 4.96
N LEU A 15 3.20 9.31 6.02
CA LEU A 15 2.06 8.92 6.85
C LEU A 15 0.71 8.92 6.13
N ARG A 16 0.57 9.72 5.06
CA ARG A 16 -0.67 9.76 4.26
C ARG A 16 -0.76 8.62 3.25
N GLU A 17 0.39 8.12 2.80
CA GLU A 17 0.47 6.98 1.88
C GLU A 17 0.33 5.63 2.58
N LEU A 18 0.59 5.57 3.88
CA LEU A 18 0.37 4.35 4.65
C LEU A 18 -1.14 4.03 4.71
N PRO A 19 -1.53 2.76 4.56
CA PRO A 19 -2.91 2.35 4.76
C PRO A 19 -3.38 2.85 6.13
N SER A 20 -4.29 3.83 6.12
CA SER A 20 -4.98 4.21 7.35
C SER A 20 -5.84 3.03 7.72
N THR A 21 -5.34 2.17 8.60
CA THR A 21 -6.17 1.12 9.16
C THR A 21 -7.44 1.78 9.68
N PRO A 22 -8.63 1.29 9.34
CA PRO A 22 -9.87 1.77 9.93
C PRO A 22 -9.85 1.33 11.40
N GLN A 23 -9.08 2.04 12.23
CA GLN A 23 -9.16 1.96 13.67
C GLN A 23 -10.43 2.70 14.07
N THR A 24 -11.57 2.05 13.84
CA THR A 24 -12.92 2.51 14.20
C THR A 24 -13.07 2.73 15.71
N THR A 25 -12.11 2.24 16.50
CA THR A 25 -12.13 2.25 17.97
C THR A 25 -11.25 3.33 18.61
N ARG A 26 -10.38 4.04 17.84
CA ARG A 26 -9.49 5.05 18.43
C ARG A 26 -10.07 6.46 18.33
N THR A 27 -10.23 7.09 19.49
CA THR A 27 -10.52 8.53 19.59
C THR A 27 -9.38 9.37 19.01
N GLN A 28 -9.65 10.61 18.58
CA GLN A 28 -8.64 11.53 18.03
C GLN A 28 -7.41 11.66 18.96
N HIS A 29 -7.63 11.73 20.27
CA HIS A 29 -6.57 11.80 21.28
C HIS A 29 -5.70 10.52 21.34
N GLN A 30 -6.31 9.34 21.17
CA GLN A 30 -5.58 8.07 21.18
C GLN A 30 -4.71 7.88 19.93
N LYS A 31 -5.09 8.48 18.80
CA LYS A 31 -4.27 8.50 17.57
C LYS A 31 -3.01 9.34 17.71
N LEU A 32 -3.07 10.41 18.50
CA LEU A 32 -1.94 11.30 18.78
C LEU A 32 -1.03 10.75 19.88
N SER A 33 -1.57 10.05 20.88
CA SER A 33 -0.82 9.56 22.04
C SER A 33 -0.18 8.18 21.84
N ALA A 34 -0.69 7.33 20.94
CA ALA A 34 -0.20 5.97 20.73
C ALA A 34 0.22 5.71 19.27
N PRO A 35 1.42 6.16 18.84
CA PRO A 35 1.91 5.92 17.49
C PRO A 35 2.14 4.42 17.25
N SER A 36 1.86 3.95 16.04
CA SER A 36 2.15 2.57 15.62
C SER A 36 3.65 2.29 15.69
N LYS A 37 4.04 1.03 15.95
CA LYS A 37 5.45 0.60 15.88
C LYS A 37 6.11 0.97 14.55
N LEU A 38 5.33 0.94 13.45
CA LEU A 38 5.79 1.36 12.13
C LEU A 38 6.09 2.88 12.11
N GLN A 39 5.18 3.70 12.63
CA GLN A 39 5.39 5.16 12.74
C GLN A 39 6.59 5.51 13.63
N GLN A 40 6.76 4.78 14.74
CA GLN A 40 7.93 4.92 15.62
C GLN A 40 9.22 4.57 14.88
N ARG A 41 9.24 3.46 14.11
CA ARG A 41 10.40 3.06 13.31
C ARG A 41 10.73 4.09 12.22
N ILE A 42 9.73 4.58 11.47
CA ILE A 42 9.94 5.65 10.46
C ILE A 42 10.49 6.91 11.13
N ARG A 43 9.94 7.29 12.29
CA ARG A 43 10.43 8.47 13.01
C ARG A 43 11.89 8.28 13.43
N GLN A 44 12.25 7.11 13.96
CA GLN A 44 13.61 6.77 14.35
C GLN A 44 14.57 6.78 13.16
N THR A 45 14.17 6.24 12.01
CA THR A 45 15.03 6.21 10.81
C THR A 45 15.27 7.61 10.25
N LEU A 46 14.26 8.49 10.24
CA LEU A 46 14.40 9.87 9.77
C LEU A 46 15.16 10.77 10.77
N SER A 47 15.14 10.46 12.08
CA SER A 47 15.86 11.22 13.09
C SER A 47 17.29 10.73 13.35
N ARG A 48 17.62 9.51 12.93
CA ARG A 48 18.91 8.88 13.23
C ARG A 48 19.94 9.28 12.17
N GLN A 49 20.91 10.07 12.60
CA GLN A 49 22.12 10.32 11.82
C GLN A 49 22.83 8.96 11.58
N PRO A 50 23.23 8.64 10.34
CA PRO A 50 23.92 7.39 10.05
C PRO A 50 25.25 7.33 10.82
N PRO A 51 25.52 6.24 11.55
CA PRO A 51 26.69 6.13 12.42
C PRO A 51 28.03 6.05 11.65
N ASN A 52 27.99 5.63 10.39
CA ASN A 52 29.14 5.54 9.50
C ASN A 52 28.93 6.54 8.36
N GLY A 53 29.85 7.49 8.18
CA GLY A 53 29.75 8.63 7.27
C GLY A 53 29.64 8.34 5.77
N HIS A 54 29.08 7.20 5.37
CA HIS A 54 28.88 6.78 3.99
C HIS A 54 27.55 7.28 3.40
N ALA A 55 26.55 7.57 4.24
CA ALA A 55 25.31 8.19 3.79
C ALA A 55 25.22 9.62 4.34
N SER A 56 25.24 10.62 3.47
CA SER A 56 24.91 11.99 3.87
C SER A 56 23.44 12.05 4.32
N ALA A 57 23.10 12.89 5.30
CA ALA A 57 21.70 13.14 5.67
C ALA A 57 20.82 13.51 4.45
N THR A 58 21.43 14.09 3.42
CA THR A 58 20.79 14.37 2.12
C THR A 58 20.39 13.10 1.35
N SER A 59 21.22 12.05 1.38
CA SER A 59 20.93 10.78 0.71
C SER A 59 19.73 10.06 1.34
N GLN A 60 19.61 10.11 2.68
CA GLN A 60 18.44 9.56 3.36
C GLN A 60 17.14 10.30 3.01
N ILE A 61 17.20 11.62 2.89
CA ILE A 61 16.09 12.46 2.46
C ILE A 61 15.65 12.10 1.04
N GLN A 62 16.60 11.98 0.11
CA GLN A 62 16.33 11.57 -1.27
C GLN A 62 15.74 10.16 -1.35
N GLN A 63 16.25 9.23 -0.55
CA GLN A 63 15.72 7.87 -0.47
C GLN A 63 14.26 7.87 0.02
N ALA A 64 13.92 8.71 0.99
CA ALA A 64 12.55 8.84 1.48
C ALA A 64 11.61 9.44 0.42
N GLU A 65 12.09 10.42 -0.37
CA GLU A 65 11.33 10.97 -1.49
C GLU A 65 11.08 9.93 -2.59
N GLN A 66 12.11 9.16 -2.96
CA GLN A 66 12.01 8.06 -3.91
C GLN A 66 10.98 7.01 -3.46
N PHE A 67 10.98 6.69 -2.16
CA PHE A 67 10.03 5.74 -1.60
C PHE A 67 8.58 6.25 -1.68
N ILE A 68 8.34 7.54 -1.40
CA ILE A 68 7.01 8.14 -1.56
C ILE A 68 6.53 7.98 -3.01
N GLN A 69 7.40 8.30 -3.98
CA GLN A 69 7.06 8.18 -5.40
C GLN A 69 6.75 6.74 -5.79
N TYR A 70 7.52 5.78 -5.29
CA TYR A 70 7.27 4.36 -5.51
C TYR A 70 5.91 3.91 -4.96
N VAL A 71 5.55 4.30 -3.73
CA VAL A 71 4.25 3.92 -3.13
C VAL A 71 3.08 4.52 -3.91
N GLN A 72 3.20 5.77 -4.34
CA GLN A 72 2.19 6.41 -5.18
C GLN A 72 2.04 5.68 -6.52
N ALA A 73 3.16 5.35 -7.18
CA ALA A 73 3.15 4.56 -8.40
C ALA A 73 2.51 3.19 -8.18
N GLN A 74 2.84 2.50 -7.08
CA GLN A 74 2.26 1.21 -6.74
C GLN A 74 0.73 1.28 -6.61
N ARG A 75 0.19 2.32 -5.97
CA ARG A 75 -1.26 2.53 -5.89
C ARG A 75 -1.89 2.72 -7.26
N THR A 76 -1.28 3.56 -8.10
CA THR A 76 -1.80 3.77 -9.46
C THR A 76 -1.74 2.50 -10.30
N HIS A 77 -0.68 1.71 -10.13
CA HIS A 77 -0.52 0.42 -10.80
C HIS A 77 -1.59 -0.57 -10.36
N SER A 78 -1.85 -0.72 -9.06
CA SER A 78 -2.96 -1.56 -8.55
C SER A 78 -4.31 -1.13 -9.13
N ALA A 79 -4.62 0.17 -9.15
CA ALA A 79 -5.86 0.68 -9.73
C ALA A 79 -5.97 0.42 -11.24
N LEU A 80 -4.87 0.51 -11.99
CA LEU A 80 -4.84 0.18 -13.42
C LEU A 80 -5.04 -1.32 -13.65
N LEU A 81 -4.42 -2.17 -12.83
CA LEU A 81 -4.60 -3.61 -12.90
C LEU A 81 -6.05 -4.02 -12.67
N GLU A 82 -6.70 -3.47 -11.65
CA GLU A 82 -8.12 -3.74 -11.38
C GLU A 82 -9.02 -3.32 -12.55
N ARG A 83 -8.71 -2.18 -13.18
CA ARG A 83 -9.51 -1.64 -14.30
C ARG A 83 -9.37 -2.44 -15.59
N TYR A 84 -8.15 -2.81 -15.95
CA TYR A 84 -7.86 -3.44 -17.22
C TYR A 84 -7.82 -4.97 -17.14
N ASN A 85 -7.69 -5.53 -15.94
CA ASN A 85 -7.71 -6.97 -15.70
C ASN A 85 -8.72 -7.36 -14.59
N PRO A 86 -10.03 -7.12 -14.81
CA PRO A 86 -11.07 -7.49 -13.85
C PRO A 86 -11.20 -9.01 -13.65
N GLY A 87 -10.62 -9.81 -14.56
CA GLY A 87 -10.61 -11.27 -14.49
C GLY A 87 -9.35 -11.86 -13.85
N MET A 88 -8.48 -11.05 -13.23
CA MET A 88 -7.22 -11.52 -12.64
C MET A 88 -7.45 -12.49 -11.48
N GLY A 89 -8.53 -12.30 -10.72
CA GLY A 89 -8.90 -13.16 -9.59
C GLY A 89 -9.95 -14.23 -9.91
N MET A 90 -10.40 -14.35 -11.16
CA MET A 90 -11.39 -15.36 -11.55
C MET A 90 -10.69 -16.66 -11.91
N THR A 91 -11.22 -17.77 -11.41
CA THR A 91 -10.78 -19.09 -11.89
C THR A 91 -11.22 -19.29 -13.34
N GLU A 92 -10.59 -20.26 -14.00
CA GLU A 92 -10.95 -20.57 -15.39
C GLU A 92 -12.40 -21.03 -15.51
N GLU A 93 -12.92 -21.80 -14.53
CA GLU A 93 -14.31 -22.25 -14.52
C GLU A 93 -15.29 -21.06 -14.40
N GLU A 94 -15.00 -20.09 -13.53
CA GLU A 94 -15.82 -18.88 -13.38
C GLU A 94 -15.84 -18.02 -14.66
N ARG A 95 -14.69 -17.93 -15.35
CA ARG A 95 -14.57 -17.22 -16.62
C ARG A 95 -15.41 -17.87 -17.73
N VAL A 96 -15.37 -19.21 -17.83
CA VAL A 96 -16.19 -19.97 -18.77
C VAL A 96 -17.68 -19.80 -18.44
N ARG A 97 -18.07 -19.90 -17.17
CA ARG A 97 -19.45 -19.71 -16.72
C ARG A 97 -20.01 -18.31 -17.04
N LEU A 98 -19.25 -17.25 -16.79
CA LEU A 98 -19.66 -15.88 -17.12
C LEU A 98 -19.76 -15.65 -18.63
N SER A 99 -18.88 -16.29 -19.41
CA SER A 99 -18.93 -16.23 -20.88
C SER A 99 -20.15 -16.96 -21.44
N ALA A 100 -20.47 -18.15 -20.91
CA ALA A 100 -21.69 -18.88 -21.26
C ALA A 100 -22.95 -18.06 -20.94
N ARG A 101 -22.99 -17.39 -19.77
CA ARG A 101 -24.11 -16.51 -19.40
C ARG A 101 -24.30 -15.33 -20.36
N ARG A 102 -23.21 -14.77 -20.93
CA ARG A 102 -23.31 -13.68 -21.92
C ARG A 102 -24.09 -14.09 -23.17
N VAL A 103 -24.05 -15.37 -23.56
CA VAL A 103 -24.80 -15.91 -24.70
C VAL A 103 -26.15 -16.54 -24.31
N GLY A 104 -26.56 -16.39 -23.05
CA GLY A 104 -27.81 -16.97 -22.54
C GLY A 104 -27.74 -18.48 -22.25
N MET A 105 -26.54 -19.06 -22.21
CA MET A 105 -26.32 -20.47 -21.90
C MET A 105 -25.87 -20.65 -20.45
N ASN A 106 -26.33 -21.71 -19.77
CA ASN A 106 -25.80 -22.10 -18.48
C ASN A 106 -24.85 -23.29 -18.65
N LEU A 107 -23.70 -23.23 -17.97
CA LEU A 107 -22.75 -24.34 -17.95
C LEU A 107 -23.37 -25.52 -17.18
N PRO A 108 -23.23 -26.77 -17.67
CA PRO A 108 -23.68 -27.95 -16.94
C PRO A 108 -23.03 -28.05 -15.55
N VAL A 109 -23.71 -28.69 -14.61
CA VAL A 109 -23.11 -29.02 -13.31
C VAL A 109 -22.05 -30.09 -13.57
N GLU A 110 -20.79 -29.79 -13.23
CA GLU A 110 -19.69 -30.76 -13.25
C GLU A 110 -20.08 -31.95 -12.37
N PHE A 111 -19.88 -33.17 -12.85
CA PHE A 111 -20.17 -34.39 -12.09
C PHE A 111 -19.09 -34.52 -11.00
N GLU A 112 -19.45 -34.30 -9.74
CA GLU A 112 -18.57 -34.69 -8.64
C GLU A 112 -18.73 -36.21 -8.43
N GLU A 113 -17.69 -36.98 -8.76
CA GLU A 113 -17.63 -38.39 -8.40
C GLU A 113 -17.58 -38.48 -6.86
N GLU A 114 -18.72 -38.81 -6.24
CA GLU A 114 -18.77 -39.16 -4.82
C GLU A 114 -17.79 -40.31 -4.55
N LYS A 115 -16.81 -40.04 -3.68
CA LYS A 115 -15.83 -41.01 -3.21
C LYS A 115 -16.06 -41.35 -1.75
#